data_AF-A0A1I6A1S4-F1
#
_entry.id   AF-A0A1I6A1S4-F1
#
_cell.length_a   1.000
_cell.length_b   1.000
_cell.length_c   1.000
_cell.angle_alpha   90.00
_cell.angle_beta   90.00
_cell.angle_gamma   90.00
#
_symmetry.space_group_name_H-M   'P 1'
#
loop_
_entity.id
_entity.type
_entity.pdbx_description
1 polymer ?
#
loop_
_entity_poly.entity_id
_entity_poly.type
_entity_poly.pdbx_seq_one_letter_code
_entity_poly.pdbx_strand_id
1 'polypeptide(L)'
;MIGTSPFALEAVHRRQHMVPFFHGYLGYAALAGLDVACWDLLGRATGQSVADRLGGAVRTEVPITALITRADAPGAEGEELAQGLAEHAAGVVAQGGFSAVTLKGTRDVRGDVRKRRVVRAGFDSCRDCVGGTSRRR
;
A
#
# COMPACT_ATOMS: atom_id res chain seq x y z
N MET A 1 -1.16 -29.02 8.64
CA MET A 1 -1.56 -28.63 7.28
C MET A 1 -1.66 -29.85 6.37
N ILE A 2 -0.72 -30.81 6.39
CA ILE A 2 -0.81 -32.03 5.59
C ILE A 2 -2.12 -32.80 5.88
N GLY A 3 -2.79 -33.24 4.81
CA GLY A 3 -4.07 -33.94 4.87
C GLY A 3 -5.28 -33.07 5.20
N THR A 4 -5.09 -31.75 5.41
CA THR A 4 -6.19 -30.82 5.70
C THR A 4 -6.73 -30.23 4.40
N SER A 5 -8.06 -30.15 4.26
CA SER A 5 -8.68 -29.45 3.13
C SER A 5 -8.37 -27.95 3.18
N PRO A 6 -8.08 -27.30 2.04
CA PRO A 6 -7.87 -25.85 2.00
C PRO A 6 -9.15 -25.06 2.33
N PHE A 7 -10.33 -25.70 2.25
CA PHE A 7 -11.62 -25.09 2.63
C PHE A 7 -11.80 -24.97 4.15
N ALA A 8 -10.97 -25.66 4.94
CA ALA A 8 -11.09 -25.70 6.40
C ALA A 8 -10.34 -24.54 7.09
N LEU A 9 -10.38 -23.33 6.50
CA LEU A 9 -9.66 -22.15 7.00
C LEU A 9 -9.99 -21.85 8.46
N GLU A 10 -11.27 -21.88 8.85
CA GLU A 10 -11.66 -21.65 10.25
C GLU A 10 -10.97 -22.61 11.22
N ALA A 11 -10.90 -23.91 10.87
CA ALA A 11 -10.23 -24.90 11.70
C ALA A 11 -8.71 -24.66 11.78
N VAL A 12 -8.09 -24.22 10.68
CA VAL A 12 -6.67 -23.86 10.65
C VAL A 12 -6.41 -22.66 11.57
N HIS A 13 -7.17 -21.57 11.44
CA HIS A 13 -7.04 -20.38 12.29
C HIS A 13 -7.31 -20.70 13.76
N ARG A 14 -8.34 -21.49 14.06
CA ARG A 14 -8.62 -21.95 15.44
C ARG A 14 -7.49 -22.79 16.01
N ARG A 15 -6.90 -23.69 15.23
CA ARG A 15 -5.76 -24.50 15.68
C ARG A 15 -4.52 -23.65 15.96
N GLN A 16 -4.32 -22.59 15.20
CA GLN A 16 -3.14 -21.72 15.30
C GLN A 16 -3.36 -20.43 16.11
N HIS A 17 -4.48 -20.32 16.83
CA HIS A 17 -4.86 -19.07 17.52
C HIS A 17 -3.81 -18.54 18.51
N MET A 18 -2.98 -19.42 19.08
CA MET A 18 -1.89 -19.03 19.98
C MET A 18 -0.61 -18.58 19.27
N VAL A 19 -0.46 -18.83 17.95
CA VAL A 19 0.76 -18.45 17.21
C VAL A 19 0.98 -16.93 17.26
N PRO A 20 -0.01 -16.07 16.95
CA PRO A 20 0.17 -14.62 17.06
C PRO A 20 0.36 -14.13 18.48
N PHE A 21 -0.20 -14.83 19.48
CA PHE A 21 0.03 -14.49 20.89
C PHE A 21 1.51 -14.58 21.27
N PHE A 22 2.19 -15.64 20.83
CA PHE A 22 3.62 -15.84 21.15
C PHE A 22 4.57 -15.15 20.16
N HIS A 23 4.17 -14.95 18.90
CA HIS A 23 5.06 -14.48 17.83
C HIS A 23 4.69 -13.09 17.28
N GLY A 24 3.68 -12.45 17.85
CA GLY A 24 3.23 -11.11 17.49
C GLY A 24 3.00 -10.95 15.98
N TYR A 25 3.57 -9.89 15.41
CA TYR A 25 3.41 -9.58 13.99
C TYR A 25 3.88 -10.71 13.06
N LEU A 26 5.01 -11.36 13.37
CA LEU A 26 5.50 -12.48 12.56
C LEU A 26 4.57 -13.69 12.62
N GLY A 27 3.90 -13.91 13.76
CA GLY A 27 2.87 -14.94 13.88
C GLY A 27 1.69 -14.68 12.96
N TYR A 28 1.19 -13.44 12.91
CA TYR A 28 0.14 -13.06 11.96
C TYR A 28 0.60 -13.17 10.51
N ALA A 29 1.83 -12.74 10.18
CA ALA A 29 2.36 -12.83 8.83
C ALA A 29 2.49 -14.29 8.34
N ALA A 30 2.94 -15.20 9.21
CA ALA A 30 3.03 -16.62 8.90
C ALA A 30 1.64 -17.23 8.63
N LEU A 31 0.63 -16.88 9.45
CA LEU A 31 -0.74 -17.35 9.22
C LEU A 31 -1.37 -16.76 7.97
N ALA A 32 -1.15 -15.46 7.70
CA ALA A 32 -1.64 -14.81 6.48
C ALA A 32 -1.05 -15.45 5.22
N GLY A 33 0.22 -15.86 5.24
CA GLY A 33 0.83 -16.57 4.11
C GLY A 33 0.14 -17.90 3.80
N LEU A 34 -0.21 -18.68 4.83
CA LEU A 34 -0.98 -19.92 4.66
C LEU A 34 -2.42 -19.65 4.22
N ASP A 35 -3.06 -18.64 4.79
CA ASP A 35 -4.44 -18.25 4.47
C ASP A 35 -4.57 -17.86 2.99
N VAL A 36 -3.70 -16.98 2.49
CA VAL A 36 -3.69 -16.56 1.08
C VAL A 36 -3.43 -17.75 0.14
N ALA A 37 -2.52 -18.67 0.51
CA ALA A 37 -2.28 -19.86 -0.28
C ALA A 37 -3.51 -20.79 -0.34
N CYS A 38 -4.23 -20.94 0.77
CA CYS A 38 -5.50 -21.67 0.78
C CYS A 38 -6.56 -20.97 -0.10
N TRP A 39 -6.67 -19.64 -0.05
CA TRP A 39 -7.57 -18.88 -0.93
C TRP A 39 -7.25 -19.05 -2.42
N ASP A 40 -5.96 -19.08 -2.80
CA ASP A 40 -5.55 -19.38 -4.18
C ASP A 40 -5.97 -20.79 -4.60
N LEU A 41 -5.75 -21.80 -3.74
CA LEU A 41 -6.19 -23.17 -3.99
C LEU A 41 -7.71 -23.28 -4.10
N LEU A 42 -8.46 -22.55 -3.28
CA LEU A 42 -9.92 -22.47 -3.35
C LEU A 42 -10.37 -21.92 -4.69
N GLY A 43 -9.76 -20.82 -5.15
CA GLY A 43 -10.05 -20.23 -6.45
C GLY A 43 -9.78 -21.22 -7.59
N ARG A 44 -8.61 -21.87 -7.58
CA ARG A 44 -8.25 -22.89 -8.59
C ARG A 44 -9.18 -24.09 -8.59
N ALA A 45 -9.54 -24.61 -7.41
CA ALA A 45 -10.42 -25.77 -7.28
C ALA A 45 -11.86 -25.49 -7.71
N THR A 46 -12.32 -24.24 -7.59
CA THR A 46 -13.69 -23.83 -7.92
C THR A 46 -13.82 -23.15 -9.28
N GLY A 47 -12.70 -22.80 -9.93
CA GLY A 47 -12.70 -21.99 -11.15
C GLY A 47 -13.19 -20.56 -10.94
N GLN A 48 -13.24 -20.07 -9.71
CA GLN A 48 -13.70 -18.73 -9.35
C GLN A 48 -12.52 -17.85 -8.94
N SER A 49 -12.59 -16.55 -9.24
CA SER A 49 -11.61 -15.61 -8.68
C SER A 49 -11.82 -15.48 -7.17
N VAL A 50 -10.76 -15.13 -6.42
CA VAL A 50 -10.90 -14.83 -4.97
C VAL A 50 -11.89 -13.68 -4.74
N ALA A 51 -11.94 -12.69 -5.64
CA ALA A 51 -12.90 -11.60 -5.56
C ALA A 51 -14.36 -12.12 -5.61
N ASP A 52 -14.68 -13.05 -6.52
CA ASP A 52 -16.02 -13.65 -6.61
C ASP A 52 -16.38 -14.43 -5.34
N ARG A 53 -15.40 -15.13 -4.76
CA ARG A 53 -15.58 -15.85 -3.49
C ARG A 53 -15.81 -14.92 -2.30
N LEU A 54 -15.35 -13.66 -2.40
CA LEU A 54 -15.55 -12.60 -1.40
C LEU A 54 -16.78 -11.72 -1.67
N GLY A 55 -17.68 -12.15 -2.57
CA GLY A 55 -18.93 -11.45 -2.87
C GLY A 55 -18.94 -10.69 -4.20
N GLY A 56 -17.90 -10.85 -5.03
CA GLY A 56 -17.81 -10.24 -6.35
C GLY A 56 -17.08 -8.90 -6.37
N ALA A 57 -16.48 -8.58 -7.53
CA ALA A 57 -15.79 -7.32 -7.73
C ALA A 57 -16.77 -6.15 -7.91
N VAL A 58 -16.65 -5.11 -7.07
CA VAL A 58 -17.39 -3.84 -7.21
C VAL A 58 -16.62 -2.76 -7.97
N ARG A 59 -15.36 -3.05 -8.32
CA ARG A 59 -14.48 -2.22 -9.15
C ARG A 59 -13.47 -3.13 -9.86
N THR A 60 -13.00 -2.70 -11.02
CA THR A 60 -12.02 -3.45 -11.83
C THR A 60 -10.59 -2.96 -11.65
N GLU A 61 -10.40 -1.79 -11.05
CA GLU A 61 -9.09 -1.17 -10.82
C GLU A 61 -8.94 -0.73 -9.36
N VAL A 62 -7.72 -0.83 -8.83
CA VAL A 62 -7.37 -0.40 -7.47
C VAL A 62 -6.19 0.57 -7.57
N PRO A 63 -6.42 1.89 -7.40
CA PRO A 63 -5.34 2.88 -7.43
C PRO A 63 -4.32 2.63 -6.32
N ILE A 64 -3.03 2.67 -6.66
CA ILE A 64 -1.92 2.59 -5.71
C ILE A 64 -1.36 4.00 -5.43
N THR A 65 -0.52 4.11 -4.41
CA THR A 65 0.03 5.38 -3.93
C THR A 65 1.54 5.46 -4.19
N ALA A 66 2.02 6.61 -4.68
CA ALA A 66 3.44 6.86 -4.79
C ALA A 66 4.05 7.04 -3.40
N LEU A 67 5.05 6.24 -3.04
CA LEU A 67 5.82 6.41 -1.82
C LEU A 67 7.09 7.20 -2.12
N ILE A 68 7.29 8.30 -1.41
CA ILE A 68 8.54 9.08 -1.44
C ILE A 68 9.18 9.08 -0.06
N THR A 69 10.49 9.15 -0.03
CA THR A 69 11.35 9.09 1.16
C THR A 69 12.49 10.08 1.03
N ARG A 70 13.21 10.39 2.12
CA ARG A 70 14.39 11.26 2.04
C ARG A 70 15.49 10.73 1.10
N ALA A 71 15.52 9.43 0.83
CA ALA A 71 16.54 8.82 -0.02
C ALA A 71 16.37 9.20 -1.50
N ASP A 72 15.20 9.71 -1.87
CA ASP A 72 14.87 10.10 -3.25
C ASP A 72 15.43 11.47 -3.65
N ALA A 73 16.06 12.18 -2.70
CA ALA A 73 16.84 13.39 -2.93
C ALA A 73 18.20 13.26 -2.19
N PRO A 74 19.10 12.41 -2.70
CA PRO A 74 20.35 12.08 -2.02
C PRO A 74 21.28 13.30 -1.93
N GLY A 75 21.90 13.50 -0.76
CA GLY A 75 22.84 14.60 -0.51
C GLY A 75 22.19 15.96 -0.21
N ALA A 76 20.89 16.10 -0.44
CA ALA A 76 20.16 17.31 -0.12
C ALA A 76 19.75 17.35 1.37
N GLU A 77 19.80 18.54 1.96
CA GLU A 77 19.39 18.78 3.35
C GLU A 77 18.52 20.05 3.44
N GLY A 78 17.81 20.22 4.56
CA GLY A 78 17.01 21.43 4.81
C GLY A 78 15.98 21.74 3.72
N GLU A 79 16.04 22.95 3.15
CA GLU A 79 15.12 23.38 2.08
C GLU A 79 15.39 22.70 0.74
N GLU A 80 16.65 22.43 0.42
CA GLU A 80 17.01 21.73 -0.82
C GLU A 80 16.39 20.33 -0.84
N LEU A 81 16.39 19.65 0.31
CA LEU A 81 15.71 18.37 0.46
C LEU A 81 14.20 18.49 0.22
N ALA A 82 13.57 19.52 0.78
CA ALA A 82 12.13 19.72 0.62
C ALA A 82 11.74 19.99 -0.85
N GLN A 83 12.55 20.79 -1.55
CA GLN A 83 12.34 21.11 -2.96
C GLN A 83 12.62 19.89 -3.86
N GLY A 84 13.73 19.18 -3.65
CA GLY A 84 14.06 17.97 -4.39
C GLY A 84 13.00 16.87 -4.24
N LEU A 85 12.40 16.73 -3.05
CA LEU A 85 11.27 15.81 -2.85
C LEU A 85 10.00 16.25 -3.57
N ALA A 86 9.74 17.56 -3.70
CA ALA A 86 8.60 18.06 -4.45
C ALA A 86 8.75 17.78 -5.95
N GLU A 87 9.95 18.01 -6.50
CA GLU A 87 10.29 17.71 -7.89
C GLU A 87 10.22 16.21 -8.17
N HIS A 88 10.81 15.39 -7.28
CA HIS A 88 10.74 13.93 -7.40
C HIS A 88 9.28 13.43 -7.34
N ALA A 89 8.48 13.93 -6.41
CA ALA A 89 7.07 13.56 -6.30
C ALA A 89 6.28 13.91 -7.57
N ALA A 90 6.50 15.09 -8.14
CA ALA A 90 5.88 15.50 -9.39
C ALA A 90 6.29 14.58 -10.55
N GLY A 91 7.59 14.24 -10.64
CA GLY A 91 8.10 13.30 -11.63
C GLY A 91 7.47 11.90 -11.53
N VAL A 92 7.40 11.34 -10.32
CA VAL A 92 6.79 10.02 -10.08
C VAL A 92 5.30 10.03 -10.41
N VAL A 93 4.57 11.08 -10.03
CA VAL A 93 3.14 11.23 -10.37
C VAL A 93 2.95 11.32 -11.89
N ALA A 94 3.74 12.15 -12.58
CA ALA A 94 3.64 12.32 -14.03
C ALA A 94 3.96 11.03 -14.79
N GLN A 95 4.96 10.27 -14.36
CA GLN A 95 5.35 9.01 -15.01
C GLN A 95 4.41 7.85 -14.68
N GLY A 96 3.96 7.75 -13.42
CA GLY A 96 3.21 6.60 -12.93
C GLY A 96 1.69 6.81 -12.84
N GLY A 97 1.19 8.01 -13.11
CA GLY A 97 -0.25 8.32 -13.06
C GLY A 97 -0.87 8.20 -11.67
N PHE A 98 -0.08 8.35 -10.61
CA PHE A 98 -0.56 8.19 -9.23
C PHE A 98 -1.49 9.33 -8.82
N SER A 99 -2.61 8.99 -8.20
CA SER A 99 -3.55 9.98 -7.64
C SER A 99 -3.26 10.36 -6.19
N ALA A 100 -2.32 9.68 -5.55
CA ALA A 100 -1.92 9.91 -4.16
C ALA A 100 -0.42 9.76 -3.97
N VAL A 101 0.13 10.54 -3.04
CA VAL A 101 1.55 10.51 -2.64
C VAL A 101 1.65 10.39 -1.12
N THR A 102 2.50 9.48 -0.64
CA THR A 102 2.86 9.32 0.77
C THR A 102 4.32 9.69 0.97
N LEU A 103 4.58 10.59 1.91
CA LEU A 103 5.93 10.89 2.39
C LEU A 103 6.23 10.02 3.62
N LYS A 104 7.30 9.21 3.55
CA LYS A 104 7.81 8.48 4.71
C LYS A 104 8.45 9.44 5.70
N GLY A 105 7.81 9.56 6.87
CA GLY A 105 8.29 10.38 7.97
C GLY A 105 9.60 9.87 8.58
N THR A 106 10.14 10.71 9.46
CA THR A 106 11.42 10.56 10.17
C THR A 106 11.23 10.96 11.63
N ARG A 107 12.34 11.03 12.39
CA ARG A 107 12.32 11.58 13.76
C ARG A 107 12.26 13.12 13.77
N ASP A 108 12.57 13.78 12.65
CA ASP A 108 12.45 15.23 12.52
C ASP A 108 11.03 15.62 12.09
N VAL A 109 10.15 15.69 13.08
CA VAL A 109 8.73 16.03 12.86
C VAL A 109 8.57 17.39 12.18
N ARG A 110 9.37 18.40 12.57
CA ARG A 110 9.24 19.75 12.01
C ARG A 110 9.75 19.81 10.58
N GLY A 111 10.86 19.13 10.28
CA GLY A 111 11.34 18.96 8.91
C GLY A 111 10.34 18.19 8.05
N ASP A 112 9.71 17.14 8.56
CA ASP A 112 8.67 16.40 7.83
C ASP A 112 7.45 17.26 7.51
N VAL A 113 6.99 18.09 8.45
CA VAL A 113 5.90 19.06 8.19
C VAL A 113 6.32 20.05 7.11
N ARG A 114 7.57 20.53 7.14
CA ARG A 114 8.09 21.46 6.12
C ARG A 114 8.15 20.81 4.74
N LYS A 115 8.77 19.64 4.63
CA LYS A 115 8.81 18.82 3.40
C LYS A 115 7.40 18.61 2.84
N ARG A 116 6.43 18.24 3.69
CA ARG A 116 5.03 18.05 3.28
C ARG A 116 4.40 19.33 2.74
N ARG A 117 4.67 20.50 3.34
CA ARG A 117 4.18 21.80 2.85
C ARG A 117 4.75 22.14 1.47
N VAL A 118 6.05 21.93 1.26
CA VAL A 118 6.71 22.20 -0.02
C VAL A 118 6.20 21.27 -1.11
N VAL A 119 6.14 19.95 -0.83
CA VAL A 119 5.54 18.96 -1.75
C VAL A 119 4.11 19.33 -2.11
N ARG A 120 3.30 19.73 -1.11
CA ARG A 120 1.92 20.17 -1.35
C ARG A 120 1.85 21.41 -2.26
N ALA A 121 2.67 22.42 -1.98
CA ALA A 121 2.72 23.63 -2.78
C ALA A 121 3.11 23.34 -4.24
N GLY A 122 4.05 22.42 -4.48
CA GLY A 122 4.44 21.99 -5.83
C GLY A 122 3.28 21.39 -6.63
N PHE A 123 2.43 20.59 -5.98
CA PHE A 123 1.21 20.06 -6.61
C PHE A 123 0.12 21.13 -6.81
N ASP A 124 -0.07 22.04 -5.86
CA ASP A 124 -1.07 23.12 -6.01
C ASP A 124 -0.70 24.09 -7.15
N SER A 125 0.60 24.30 -7.42
CA SER A 125 1.09 25.05 -8.57
C SER A 125 0.98 24.31 -9.90
N CYS A 126 0.92 22.97 -9.88
CA CYS A 126 0.72 22.14 -11.07
C CYS A 126 -0.67 21.50 -11.07
N ARG A 127 -1.70 22.32 -11.32
CA ARG A 127 -3.10 21.90 -11.32
C ARG A 127 -3.43 20.82 -12.37
N ASP A 128 -2.58 20.68 -13.39
CA ASP A 128 -2.71 19.72 -14.48
C ASP A 128 -1.93 18.41 -14.24
N CYS A 129 -1.05 18.35 -13.23
CA CYS A 129 -0.22 17.16 -12.93
C CYS A 129 -1.00 16.05 -12.20
N VAL A 130 -1.98 16.43 -11.37
CA VAL A 130 -2.85 15.47 -10.68
C VAL A 130 -4.10 15.35 -11.52
N GLY A 131 -4.08 14.41 -12.47
CA GLY A 131 -5.18 14.13 -13.40
C GLY A 131 -6.52 14.30 -12.70
N GLY A 132 -7.34 15.21 -13.24
CA GLY A 132 -8.56 15.70 -12.62
C GLY A 132 -9.33 14.57 -11.97
N THR A 133 -9.48 14.66 -10.65
CA THR A 133 -10.49 13.89 -9.93
C THR A 133 -11.84 14.38 -10.44
N SER A 134 -12.28 13.82 -11.56
CA SER A 134 -13.70 13.70 -11.81
C SER A 134 -14.26 13.05 -10.56
N ARG A 135 -15.02 13.83 -9.78
CA ARG A 135 -15.99 13.29 -8.84
C ARG A 135 -16.88 12.37 -9.67
N ARG A 136 -16.52 11.08 -9.76
CA ARG A 136 -17.43 10.06 -10.27
C ARG A 136 -18.58 10.03 -9.26
N ARG A 137 -19.73 10.53 -9.74
CA ARG A 137 -21.03 10.37 -9.10
C ARG A 137 -21.35 8.90 -8.94
#